data_AF-A0A5C7Q0K8-F1
#
_entry.id   AF-A0A5C7Q0K8-F1
#
_cell.length_a   1.000
_cell.length_b   1.000
_cell.length_c   1.000
_cell.angle_alpha   90.00
_cell.angle_beta   90.00
_cell.angle_gamma   90.00
#
_symmetry.space_group_name_H-M   'P 1'
#
loop_
_entity.id
_entity.type
_entity.pdbx_description
1 polymer ?
#
loop_
_entity_poly.entity_id
_entity_poly.type
_entity_poly.pdbx_seq_one_letter_code
_entity_poly.pdbx_strand_id
1 'polypeptide(L)'
;MFDPRDFRQALGMFATGVTIVTARAADGTPVGITANSFNSVSLQPPMVLWSLARNARSLPVFEAAEFWNVHILANDQEPLSNRFARAGEDKFAGIALDAGERDVPLIPGCSARFQCRTAFRYDGGDHIIFVGEVLAYDRSERPPLLYVTGGYALAARKAGTVSTEAEATAPEAPYSEDLLGYLLGRAHFQFMAGFRRTLSERQLSDPDFFVLSLLSVRDGLSAAEVAEHVAYTGVDIGSVALRSLVDRGLLERSLAPDARYTLTAAGRDSILHVLAAAKSVEEVLIDRLGVAEVVALRNLLKGAILASDPGLPKLWSAQPQAAGGGPPPGR
;
A
#
# COMPACT_ATOMS: atom_id res chain seq x y z
N MET A 1 41.33 -2.18 -7.88
CA MET A 1 40.38 -2.19 -6.74
C MET A 1 39.04 -1.75 -7.29
N PHE A 2 37.97 -2.52 -7.07
CA PHE A 2 36.63 -2.16 -7.56
C PHE A 2 36.11 -0.93 -6.81
N ASP A 3 35.28 -0.10 -7.46
CA ASP A 3 34.54 0.95 -6.77
C ASP A 3 33.48 0.31 -5.85
N PRO A 4 33.53 0.52 -4.52
CA PRO A 4 32.54 -0.04 -3.60
C PRO A 4 31.10 0.41 -3.87
N ARG A 5 30.90 1.56 -4.50
CA ARG A 5 29.55 2.04 -4.87
C ARG A 5 29.00 1.25 -6.04
N ASP A 6 29.78 1.11 -7.11
CA ASP A 6 29.44 0.32 -8.29
C ASP A 6 29.20 -1.15 -7.93
N PHE A 7 30.10 -1.75 -7.12
CA PHE A 7 29.92 -3.12 -6.64
C PHE A 7 28.63 -3.31 -5.83
N ARG A 8 28.29 -2.35 -4.97
CA ARG A 8 27.02 -2.38 -4.21
C ARG A 8 25.80 -2.26 -5.13
N GLN A 9 25.88 -1.45 -6.19
CA GLN A 9 24.80 -1.35 -7.18
C GLN A 9 24.62 -2.67 -7.93
N ALA A 10 25.72 -3.32 -8.35
CA ALA A 10 25.68 -4.62 -8.98
C ALA A 10 25.06 -5.70 -8.06
N LEU A 11 25.43 -5.74 -6.77
CA LEU A 11 24.79 -6.62 -5.79
C LEU A 11 23.30 -6.34 -5.61
N GLY A 12 22.89 -5.07 -5.72
CA GLY A 12 21.50 -4.64 -5.63
C GLY A 12 20.59 -5.16 -6.75
N MET A 13 21.15 -5.73 -7.82
CA MET A 13 20.37 -6.39 -8.88
C MET A 13 19.76 -7.72 -8.42
N PHE A 14 20.32 -8.34 -7.38
CA PHE A 14 19.73 -9.52 -6.77
C PHE A 14 18.62 -9.09 -5.80
N ALA A 15 17.36 -9.27 -6.23
CA ALA A 15 16.20 -8.98 -5.40
C ALA A 15 16.16 -9.89 -4.17
N THR A 16 15.88 -9.29 -3.00
CA THR A 16 15.83 -10.00 -1.72
C THR A 16 14.55 -9.67 -0.98
N GLY A 17 14.10 -10.57 -0.10
CA GLY A 17 13.17 -10.20 0.96
C GLY A 17 13.87 -9.34 2.01
N VAL A 18 13.10 -8.57 2.77
CA VAL A 18 13.60 -7.80 3.91
C VAL A 18 13.35 -8.57 5.19
N THR A 19 14.37 -8.69 6.04
CA THR A 19 14.24 -9.36 7.33
C THR A 19 14.62 -8.46 8.51
N ILE A 20 14.07 -8.77 9.68
CA ILE A 20 14.63 -8.30 10.96
C ILE A 20 15.15 -9.51 11.71
N VAL A 21 16.42 -9.46 12.10
CA VAL A 21 17.02 -10.46 12.98
C VAL A 21 17.06 -9.91 14.39
N THR A 22 16.59 -10.69 15.35
CA THR A 22 16.53 -10.30 16.76
C THR A 22 17.23 -11.30 17.66
N ALA A 23 17.80 -10.80 18.74
CA ALA A 23 18.37 -11.57 19.83
C ALA A 23 18.05 -10.89 21.17
N ARG A 24 18.47 -11.51 22.27
CA ARG A 24 18.42 -10.91 23.60
C ARG A 24 19.84 -10.74 24.14
N ALA A 25 20.14 -9.57 24.68
CA ALA A 25 21.39 -9.30 25.36
C ALA A 25 21.42 -10.01 26.73
N ALA A 26 22.61 -10.13 27.33
CA ALA A 26 22.80 -10.81 28.61
C ALA A 26 22.04 -10.16 29.78
N ASP A 27 21.77 -8.86 29.69
CA ASP A 27 20.96 -8.09 30.65
C ASP A 27 19.44 -8.22 30.40
N GLY A 28 19.03 -9.01 29.41
CA GLY A 28 17.64 -9.19 29.02
C GLY A 28 17.15 -8.17 27.98
N THR A 29 17.95 -7.18 27.58
CA THR A 29 17.53 -6.15 26.63
C THR A 29 17.29 -6.75 25.23
N PRO A 30 16.13 -6.48 24.58
CA PRO A 30 15.88 -6.95 23.22
C PRO A 30 16.73 -6.18 22.21
N VAL A 31 17.35 -6.89 21.27
CA VAL A 31 18.18 -6.32 20.21
C VAL A 31 17.67 -6.79 18.87
N GLY A 32 17.63 -5.89 17.90
CA GLY A 32 17.22 -6.22 16.54
C GLY A 32 17.85 -5.33 15.48
N ILE A 33 18.02 -5.91 14.30
CA ILE A 33 18.60 -5.25 13.14
C ILE A 33 17.92 -5.70 11.86
N THR A 34 17.67 -4.76 10.95
CA THR A 34 17.22 -5.08 9.60
C THR A 34 18.37 -5.67 8.80
N ALA A 35 18.12 -6.78 8.11
CA ALA A 35 19.07 -7.44 7.22
C ALA A 35 18.38 -7.95 5.96
N ASN A 36 19.08 -7.91 4.83
CA ASN A 36 18.66 -8.54 3.57
C ASN A 36 19.69 -9.55 3.06
N SER A 37 20.66 -9.93 3.90
CA SER A 37 21.68 -10.96 3.64
C SER A 37 21.20 -12.38 4.01
N PHE A 38 19.93 -12.53 4.42
CA PHE A 38 19.35 -13.80 4.81
C PHE A 38 19.22 -14.77 3.63
N ASN A 39 19.50 -16.05 3.86
CA ASN A 39 19.22 -17.12 2.90
C ASN A 39 19.03 -18.49 3.57
N SER A 40 18.36 -19.42 2.88
CA SER A 40 18.28 -20.83 3.30
C SER A 40 19.57 -21.58 2.97
N VAL A 41 19.96 -22.53 3.82
CA VAL A 41 21.19 -23.32 3.67
C VAL A 41 20.90 -24.80 3.47
N SER A 42 20.07 -25.40 4.34
CA SER A 42 19.79 -26.83 4.33
C SER A 42 18.36 -27.11 4.76
N LEU A 43 17.78 -28.20 4.26
CA LEU A 43 16.49 -28.71 4.72
C LEU A 43 16.63 -29.76 5.83
N GLN A 44 17.73 -30.52 5.85
CA GLN A 44 17.99 -31.56 6.85
C GLN A 44 19.49 -31.59 7.21
N PRO A 45 19.89 -31.15 8.43
CA PRO A 45 19.06 -30.40 9.38
C PRO A 45 18.58 -29.07 8.78
N PRO A 46 17.45 -28.51 9.23
CA PRO A 46 16.92 -27.27 8.70
C PRO A 46 17.83 -26.11 9.12
N MET A 47 18.45 -25.43 8.16
CA MET A 47 19.43 -24.38 8.43
C MET A 47 19.22 -23.15 7.56
N VAL A 48 19.48 -21.99 8.16
CA VAL A 48 19.47 -20.67 7.51
C VAL A 48 20.73 -19.90 7.87
N LEU A 49 21.06 -18.88 7.09
CA LEU A 49 22.17 -17.97 7.37
C LEU A 49 21.78 -16.51 7.17
N TRP A 50 22.60 -15.62 7.74
CA TRP A 50 22.62 -14.20 7.44
C TRP A 50 23.99 -13.62 7.81
N SER A 51 24.28 -12.40 7.35
CA SER A 51 25.56 -11.72 7.59
C SER A 51 25.36 -10.40 8.31
N LEU A 52 26.18 -10.14 9.34
CA LEU A 52 26.18 -8.92 10.15
C LEU A 52 27.51 -8.18 10.00
N ALA A 53 27.45 -6.87 9.75
CA ALA A 53 28.65 -6.04 9.61
C ALA A 53 29.46 -6.00 10.92
N ARG A 54 30.78 -6.06 10.82
CA ARG A 54 31.67 -6.02 11.99
C ARG A 54 31.58 -4.73 12.81
N ASN A 55 31.17 -3.64 12.18
CA ASN A 55 31.00 -2.35 12.83
C ASN A 55 29.60 -2.15 13.44
N ALA A 56 28.71 -3.15 13.35
CA ALA A 56 27.38 -3.06 13.91
C ALA A 56 27.44 -3.04 15.44
N ARG A 57 26.76 -2.07 16.06
CA ARG A 57 26.68 -1.96 17.54
C ARG A 57 26.09 -3.20 18.21
N SER A 58 25.26 -3.94 17.48
CA SER A 58 24.62 -5.17 17.95
C SER A 58 25.50 -6.41 17.83
N LEU A 59 26.67 -6.34 17.18
CA LEU A 59 27.53 -7.51 16.97
C LEU A 59 27.88 -8.25 18.26
N PRO A 60 28.32 -7.60 19.36
CA PRO A 60 28.66 -8.31 20.59
C PRO A 60 27.49 -9.12 21.17
N VAL A 61 26.25 -8.65 20.95
CA VAL A 61 25.05 -9.36 21.41
C VAL A 61 24.82 -10.62 20.59
N PHE A 62 24.92 -10.54 19.25
CA PHE A 62 24.75 -11.72 18.39
C PHE A 62 25.90 -12.74 18.52
N GLU A 63 27.12 -12.28 18.81
CA GLU A 63 28.26 -13.16 19.13
C GLU A 63 28.10 -13.85 20.49
N ALA A 64 27.42 -13.24 21.46
CA ALA A 64 27.10 -13.91 22.72
C ALA A 64 25.84 -14.79 22.64
N ALA A 65 24.92 -14.49 21.72
CA ALA A 65 23.61 -15.13 21.66
C ALA A 65 23.66 -16.58 21.16
N GLU A 66 23.09 -17.50 21.95
CA GLU A 66 22.83 -18.88 21.55
C GLU A 66 21.60 -18.97 20.63
N PHE A 67 20.61 -18.11 20.83
CA PHE A 67 19.35 -18.10 20.08
C PHE A 67 19.07 -16.75 19.43
N TRP A 68 18.49 -16.77 18.24
CA TRP A 68 18.07 -15.60 17.49
C TRP A 68 16.90 -15.94 16.58
N ASN A 69 16.08 -14.94 16.26
CA ASN A 69 14.92 -15.09 15.39
C ASN A 69 15.09 -14.27 14.11
N VAL A 70 14.62 -14.81 12.98
CA VAL A 70 14.52 -14.11 11.70
C VAL A 70 13.06 -13.86 11.39
N HIS A 71 12.75 -12.62 11.02
CA HIS A 71 11.40 -12.19 10.67
C HIS A 71 11.40 -11.72 9.21
N ILE A 72 10.81 -12.49 8.29
CA ILE A 72 10.59 -12.04 6.91
C ILE A 72 9.42 -11.06 6.93
N LEU A 73 9.69 -9.79 6.67
CA LEU A 73 8.72 -8.72 6.80
C LEU A 73 7.64 -8.80 5.71
N ALA A 74 6.41 -8.50 6.12
CA ALA A 74 5.30 -8.30 5.18
C ALA A 74 5.41 -6.93 4.50
N ASN A 75 4.78 -6.80 3.33
CA ASN A 75 4.84 -5.62 2.46
C ASN A 75 4.49 -4.30 3.18
N ASP A 76 3.54 -4.33 4.12
CA ASP A 76 3.11 -3.15 4.88
C ASP A 76 4.02 -2.81 6.08
N GLN A 77 5.07 -3.60 6.33
CA GLN A 77 6.02 -3.41 7.43
C GLN A 77 7.28 -2.61 7.03
N GLU A 78 7.23 -1.85 5.93
CA GLU A 78 8.29 -0.90 5.56
C GLU A 78 8.68 0.06 6.72
N PRO A 79 7.73 0.67 7.47
CA PRO A 79 8.09 1.51 8.61
C PRO A 79 8.91 0.77 9.67
N LEU A 80 8.64 -0.51 9.86
CA LEU A 80 9.37 -1.37 10.80
C LEU A 80 10.78 -1.66 10.30
N SER A 81 10.95 -1.98 9.01
CA SER A 81 12.27 -2.12 8.37
C SER A 81 13.12 -0.87 8.58
N ASN A 82 12.56 0.31 8.32
CA ASN A 82 13.23 1.59 8.47
C ASN A 82 13.63 1.87 9.93
N ARG A 83 12.77 1.49 10.88
CA ARG A 83 13.03 1.61 12.32
C ARG A 83 14.23 0.75 12.75
N PHE A 84 14.28 -0.51 12.31
CA PHE A 84 15.31 -1.45 12.72
C PHE A 84 16.65 -1.28 11.96
N ALA A 85 16.65 -0.60 10.82
CA ALA A 85 17.86 -0.28 10.05
C ALA A 85 18.66 0.91 10.63
N ARG A 86 18.00 1.84 11.34
CA ARG A 86 18.67 3.03 11.91
C ARG A 86 19.38 2.69 13.23
N ALA A 87 20.48 3.40 13.52
CA ALA A 87 21.06 3.42 14.85
C ALA A 87 20.23 4.36 15.75
N GLY A 88 19.96 3.96 16.98
CA GLY A 88 19.14 4.75 17.91
C GLY A 88 18.56 3.88 19.02
N GLU A 89 17.93 4.55 19.97
CA GLU A 89 17.36 3.91 21.16
C GLU A 89 15.91 3.43 20.93
N ASP A 90 15.54 2.44 21.72
CA ASP A 90 14.22 1.82 21.82
C ASP A 90 13.52 1.45 20.50
N LYS A 91 14.17 0.56 19.72
CA LYS A 91 13.59 -0.02 18.50
C LYS A 91 12.35 -0.89 18.75
N PHE A 92 12.11 -1.29 19.99
CA PHE A 92 11.01 -2.19 20.36
C PHE A 92 9.82 -1.48 21.01
N ALA A 93 9.95 -0.20 21.40
CA ALA A 93 8.87 0.62 21.95
C ALA A 93 7.56 0.46 21.19
N GLY A 94 6.48 0.14 21.91
CA GLY A 94 5.13 0.02 21.35
C GLY A 94 4.90 -1.22 20.48
N ILE A 95 5.86 -2.16 20.39
CA ILE A 95 5.67 -3.44 19.72
C ILE A 95 5.25 -4.48 20.78
N ALA A 96 4.03 -4.99 20.65
CA ALA A 96 3.60 -6.17 21.40
C ALA A 96 4.30 -7.41 20.80
N LEU A 97 5.23 -8.00 21.54
CA LEU A 97 5.97 -9.18 21.10
C LEU A 97 5.18 -10.45 21.41
N ASP A 98 5.24 -11.40 20.48
CA ASP A 98 4.69 -12.74 20.70
C ASP A 98 5.65 -13.57 21.57
N ALA A 99 5.11 -14.59 22.23
CA ALA A 99 5.93 -15.59 22.91
C ALA A 99 6.67 -16.46 21.88
N GLY A 100 7.98 -16.59 22.05
CA GLY A 100 8.83 -17.46 21.25
C GLY A 100 9.62 -18.44 22.11
N GLU A 101 10.41 -19.27 21.45
CA GLU A 101 11.42 -20.13 22.05
C GLU A 101 12.47 -19.29 22.78
N ARG A 102 12.82 -19.73 24.00
CA ARG A 102 13.96 -19.20 24.77
C ARG A 102 13.93 -17.68 24.98
N ASP A 103 12.71 -17.12 25.05
CA ASP A 103 12.48 -15.70 25.30
C ASP A 103 13.16 -14.77 24.28
N VAL A 104 13.47 -15.21 23.07
CA VAL A 104 13.99 -14.29 22.03
C VAL A 104 12.83 -13.47 21.45
N PRO A 105 12.97 -12.14 21.26
CA PRO A 105 11.89 -11.29 20.73
C PRO A 105 11.28 -11.85 19.45
N LEU A 106 9.95 -11.98 19.42
CA LEU A 106 9.22 -12.45 18.25
C LEU A 106 8.24 -11.36 17.79
N ILE A 107 8.50 -10.77 16.63
CA ILE A 107 7.71 -9.67 16.06
C ILE A 107 6.48 -10.27 15.35
N PRO A 108 5.25 -9.79 15.61
CA PRO A 108 4.03 -10.28 14.96
C PRO A 108 3.84 -9.71 13.55
N GLY A 109 2.92 -10.32 12.80
CA GLY A 109 2.45 -9.79 11.51
C GLY A 109 3.41 -9.94 10.32
N CYS A 110 4.47 -10.73 10.49
CA CYS A 110 5.45 -11.02 9.44
C CYS A 110 4.91 -12.05 8.42
N SER A 111 5.51 -12.08 7.23
CA SER A 111 5.21 -13.10 6.22
C SER A 111 5.67 -14.49 6.66
N ALA A 112 6.83 -14.57 7.31
CA ALA A 112 7.33 -15.78 7.95
C ALA A 112 8.28 -15.45 9.09
N ARG A 113 8.42 -16.37 10.04
CA ARG A 113 9.32 -16.26 11.17
C ARG A 113 10.07 -17.57 11.39
N PHE A 114 11.34 -17.48 11.72
CA PHE A 114 12.21 -18.62 12.01
C PHE A 114 12.90 -18.38 13.35
N GLN A 115 12.82 -19.36 14.23
CA GLN A 115 13.43 -19.33 15.55
C GLN A 115 14.62 -20.27 15.55
N CYS A 116 15.81 -19.73 15.74
CA CYS A 116 17.05 -20.41 15.41
C CYS A 116 17.97 -20.54 16.62
N ARG A 117 18.71 -21.64 16.67
CA ARG A 117 19.91 -21.80 17.50
C ARG A 117 21.15 -21.57 16.65
N THR A 118 22.10 -20.79 17.14
CA THR A 118 23.40 -20.61 16.49
C THR A 118 24.10 -21.97 16.36
N ALA A 119 24.36 -22.39 15.13
CA ALA A 119 25.13 -23.60 14.83
C ALA A 119 26.58 -23.27 14.51
N PHE A 120 26.81 -22.27 13.65
CA PHE A 120 28.15 -21.88 13.22
C PHE A 120 28.29 -20.37 13.02
N ARG A 121 29.52 -19.89 13.09
CA ARG A 121 29.91 -18.51 12.75
C ARG A 121 31.17 -18.55 11.89
N TYR A 122 31.20 -17.75 10.84
CA TYR A 122 32.34 -17.69 9.92
C TYR A 122 32.74 -16.24 9.65
N ASP A 123 34.04 -16.02 9.46
CA ASP A 123 34.55 -14.75 8.96
C ASP A 123 34.15 -14.56 7.50
N GLY A 124 33.50 -13.45 7.18
CA GLY A 124 33.02 -13.08 5.85
C GLY A 124 33.57 -11.72 5.41
N GLY A 125 34.87 -11.49 5.58
CA GLY A 125 35.49 -10.19 5.31
C GLY A 125 35.08 -9.14 6.35
N ASP A 126 34.40 -8.07 5.91
CA ASP A 126 33.87 -7.00 6.78
C ASP A 126 32.57 -7.38 7.51
N HIS A 127 32.10 -8.62 7.34
CA HIS A 127 30.96 -9.20 8.04
C HIS A 127 31.32 -10.50 8.78
N ILE A 128 30.47 -10.88 9.74
CA ILE A 128 30.38 -12.23 10.30
C ILE A 128 29.15 -12.92 9.72
N ILE A 129 29.32 -14.14 9.22
CA ILE A 129 28.23 -15.00 8.75
C ILE A 129 27.76 -15.85 9.92
N PHE A 130 26.48 -15.73 10.26
CA PHE A 130 25.81 -16.55 11.26
C PHE A 130 25.00 -17.63 10.56
N VAL A 131 25.22 -18.89 10.95
CA VAL A 131 24.43 -20.03 10.48
C VAL A 131 23.66 -20.61 11.66
N GLY A 132 22.35 -20.77 11.50
CA GLY A 132 21.47 -21.24 12.55
C GLY A 132 20.68 -22.47 12.13
N GLU A 133 20.51 -23.39 13.09
CA GLU A 133 19.55 -24.49 12.98
C GLU A 133 18.16 -23.98 13.38
N VAL A 134 17.16 -24.21 12.53
CA VAL A 134 15.78 -23.79 12.77
C VAL A 134 15.10 -24.77 13.73
N LEU A 135 14.65 -24.25 14.88
CA LEU A 135 13.96 -25.02 15.92
C LEU A 135 12.44 -24.95 15.76
N ALA A 136 11.92 -23.80 15.35
CA ALA A 136 10.51 -23.56 15.10
C ALA A 136 10.35 -22.51 13.98
N TYR A 137 9.23 -22.60 13.25
CA TYR A 137 8.90 -21.60 12.24
C TYR A 137 7.38 -21.47 12.08
N ASP A 138 6.94 -20.32 11.60
CA ASP A 138 5.56 -20.07 11.17
C ASP A 138 5.54 -19.18 9.92
N ARG A 139 4.40 -19.18 9.24
CA ARG A 139 4.16 -18.36 8.04
C ARG A 139 2.74 -17.83 8.02
N SER A 140 2.53 -16.74 7.30
CA SER A 140 1.23 -16.20 6.95
C SER A 140 1.08 -16.11 5.42
N GLU A 141 -0.11 -15.76 4.96
CA GLU A 141 -0.38 -15.47 3.54
C GLU A 141 -0.07 -14.02 3.17
N ARG A 142 0.58 -13.26 4.07
CA ARG A 142 0.91 -11.84 3.82
C ARG A 142 2.05 -11.75 2.80
N PRO A 143 1.92 -10.94 1.73
CA PRO A 143 2.96 -10.81 0.73
C PRO A 143 4.24 -10.21 1.34
N PRO A 144 5.44 -10.74 1.03
CA PRO A 144 6.68 -10.26 1.61
C PRO A 144 7.09 -8.88 1.06
N LEU A 145 7.76 -8.09 1.90
CA LEU A 145 8.44 -6.86 1.49
C LEU A 145 9.72 -7.21 0.73
N LEU A 146 9.88 -6.66 -0.47
CA LEU A 146 11.09 -6.85 -1.27
C LEU A 146 12.00 -5.62 -1.22
N TYR A 147 13.29 -5.85 -1.47
CA TYR A 147 14.29 -4.82 -1.66
C TYR A 147 15.15 -5.15 -2.88
N VAL A 148 15.25 -4.21 -3.81
CA VAL A 148 15.96 -4.36 -5.08
C VAL A 148 16.44 -2.99 -5.56
N THR A 149 17.63 -2.92 -6.15
CA THR A 149 18.21 -1.68 -6.71
C THR A 149 18.22 -0.48 -5.76
N GLY A 150 18.33 -0.74 -4.45
CA GLY A 150 18.40 0.32 -3.43
C GLY A 150 17.06 0.88 -2.96
N GLY A 151 15.93 0.25 -3.32
CA GLY A 151 14.59 0.64 -2.88
C GLY A 151 13.70 -0.53 -2.52
N TYR A 152 12.63 -0.26 -1.77
CA TYR A 152 11.57 -1.23 -1.52
C TYR A 152 10.77 -1.51 -2.79
N ALA A 153 10.30 -2.74 -2.94
CA ALA A 153 9.52 -3.20 -4.08
C ALA A 153 8.39 -4.13 -3.64
N LEU A 154 7.42 -4.30 -4.54
CA LEU A 154 6.31 -5.23 -4.38
C LEU A 154 6.67 -6.60 -4.95
N ALA A 155 6.41 -7.65 -4.18
CA ALA A 155 6.34 -9.00 -4.74
C ALA A 155 5.04 -9.12 -5.55
N ALA A 156 5.15 -9.04 -6.88
CA ALA A 156 4.07 -9.41 -7.77
C ALA A 156 4.34 -10.80 -8.32
N ARG A 157 3.32 -11.66 -8.36
CA ARG A 157 3.43 -12.88 -9.18
C ARG A 157 3.68 -12.44 -10.62
N LYS A 158 4.60 -13.11 -11.30
CA LYS A 158 4.69 -12.98 -12.75
C LYS A 158 3.40 -13.55 -13.33
N ALA A 159 2.43 -12.68 -13.57
CA ALA A 159 1.27 -13.05 -14.35
C ALA A 159 1.78 -13.57 -15.70
N GLY A 160 1.23 -14.69 -16.18
CA GLY A 160 1.36 -15.02 -17.60
C GLY A 160 0.84 -13.84 -18.43
N THR A 161 1.22 -13.74 -19.70
CA THR A 161 0.59 -12.78 -20.61
C THR A 161 -0.92 -13.03 -20.57
N VAL A 162 -1.67 -12.11 -19.94
CA VAL A 162 -3.13 -12.17 -19.90
C VAL A 162 -3.58 -11.47 -21.16
N SER A 163 -3.96 -12.25 -22.15
CA SER A 163 -4.72 -11.72 -23.27
C SER A 163 -6.19 -11.65 -22.87
N THR A 164 -6.87 -10.56 -23.20
CA THR A 164 -8.33 -10.50 -23.02
C THR A 164 -9.05 -11.32 -24.08
N GLU A 165 -8.36 -11.68 -25.17
CA GLU A 165 -8.87 -12.45 -26.30
C GLU A 165 -7.83 -13.49 -26.76
N ALA A 166 -8.04 -14.77 -26.45
CA ALA A 166 -7.06 -15.83 -26.67
C ALA A 166 -6.47 -15.93 -28.10
N GLU A 167 -7.16 -15.41 -29.11
CA GLU A 167 -6.68 -15.25 -30.49
C GLU A 167 -7.13 -13.89 -31.06
N ALA A 168 -6.29 -12.87 -30.96
CA ALA A 168 -6.54 -11.59 -31.64
C ALA A 168 -6.37 -11.77 -33.17
N THR A 169 -7.46 -11.99 -33.90
CA THR A 169 -7.45 -12.22 -35.36
C THR A 169 -7.45 -10.94 -36.21
N ALA A 170 -7.17 -9.77 -35.61
CA ALA A 170 -7.22 -8.48 -36.29
C ALA A 170 -5.81 -7.86 -36.45
N PRO A 171 -4.96 -8.39 -37.35
CA PRO A 171 -3.58 -7.93 -37.54
C PRO A 171 -3.44 -6.50 -38.09
N GLU A 172 -4.52 -5.86 -38.54
CA GLU A 172 -4.53 -4.52 -39.15
C GLU A 172 -5.31 -3.47 -38.35
N ALA A 173 -5.70 -3.76 -37.10
CA ALA A 173 -6.37 -2.77 -36.26
C ALA A 173 -5.41 -1.61 -35.91
N PRO A 174 -5.86 -0.34 -35.98
CA PRO A 174 -5.02 0.83 -35.69
C PRO A 174 -4.58 0.94 -34.22
N TYR A 175 -5.11 0.09 -33.34
CA TYR A 175 -4.70 -0.04 -31.94
C TYR A 175 -4.90 -1.50 -31.46
N SER A 176 -4.06 -1.94 -30.52
CA SER A 176 -4.11 -3.29 -29.92
C SER A 176 -4.91 -3.32 -28.62
N GLU A 177 -5.23 -4.54 -28.13
CA GLU A 177 -5.82 -4.73 -26.79
C GLU A 177 -4.93 -4.19 -25.66
N ASP A 178 -3.63 -4.02 -25.93
CA ASP A 178 -2.64 -3.49 -24.98
C ASP A 178 -2.64 -1.95 -24.90
N LEU A 179 -3.45 -1.25 -25.70
CA LEU A 179 -3.54 0.20 -25.62
C LEU A 179 -4.02 0.61 -24.22
N LEU A 180 -3.15 1.28 -23.46
CA LEU A 180 -3.43 1.62 -22.05
C LEU A 180 -4.73 2.40 -21.86
N GLY A 181 -5.03 3.36 -22.75
CA GLY A 181 -6.29 4.11 -22.70
C GLY A 181 -7.53 3.23 -22.89
N TYR A 182 -7.45 2.22 -23.76
CA TYR A 182 -8.52 1.24 -23.95
C TYR A 182 -8.71 0.38 -22.70
N LEU A 183 -7.62 -0.15 -22.13
CA LEU A 183 -7.68 -0.97 -20.92
C LEU A 183 -8.24 -0.20 -19.71
N LEU A 184 -7.78 1.03 -19.49
CA LEU A 184 -8.29 1.90 -18.43
C LEU A 184 -9.79 2.18 -18.58
N GLY A 185 -10.23 2.52 -19.81
CA GLY A 185 -11.64 2.77 -20.10
C GLY A 185 -12.49 1.52 -19.94
N ARG A 186 -12.08 0.39 -20.54
CA ARG A 186 -12.79 -0.89 -20.47
C ARG A 186 -12.96 -1.35 -19.02
N ALA A 187 -11.88 -1.32 -18.23
CA ALA A 187 -11.91 -1.70 -16.82
C ALA A 187 -12.86 -0.79 -16.01
N HIS A 188 -12.80 0.53 -16.21
CA HIS A 188 -13.69 1.48 -15.55
C HIS A 188 -15.17 1.20 -15.88
N PHE A 189 -15.51 1.07 -17.16
CA PHE A 189 -16.90 0.85 -17.57
C PHE A 189 -17.45 -0.52 -17.14
N GLN A 190 -16.62 -1.56 -17.14
CA GLN A 190 -17.00 -2.88 -16.63
C GLN A 190 -17.25 -2.84 -15.11
N PHE A 191 -16.41 -2.12 -14.36
CA PHE A 191 -16.61 -1.92 -12.93
C PHE A 191 -17.92 -1.17 -12.65
N MET A 192 -18.17 -0.04 -13.33
CA MET A 192 -19.42 0.72 -13.24
C MET A 192 -20.65 -0.13 -13.57
N ALA A 193 -20.56 -0.96 -14.63
CA ALA A 193 -21.65 -1.85 -15.03
C ALA A 193 -22.10 -2.80 -13.91
N GLY A 194 -21.18 -3.19 -13.01
CA GLY A 194 -21.47 -4.07 -11.88
C GLY A 194 -22.50 -3.51 -10.88
N PHE A 195 -22.65 -2.19 -10.80
CA PHE A 195 -23.61 -1.53 -9.88
C PHE A 195 -24.57 -0.55 -10.57
N ARG A 196 -24.59 -0.49 -11.90
CA ARG A 196 -25.54 0.33 -12.69
C ARG A 196 -27.01 -0.02 -12.43
N ARG A 197 -27.30 -1.28 -12.09
CA ARG A 197 -28.65 -1.68 -11.67
C ARG A 197 -29.08 -0.92 -10.41
N THR A 198 -28.22 -0.87 -9.39
CA THR A 198 -28.48 -0.14 -8.14
C THR A 198 -28.65 1.36 -8.38
N LEU A 199 -27.84 1.94 -9.28
CA LEU A 199 -28.03 3.32 -9.73
C LEU A 199 -29.43 3.52 -10.31
N SER A 200 -29.84 2.65 -11.25
CA SER A 200 -31.14 2.74 -11.92
C SER A 200 -32.33 2.55 -10.97
N GLU A 201 -32.23 1.64 -10.00
CA GLU A 201 -33.25 1.42 -8.96
C GLU A 201 -33.45 2.68 -8.08
N ARG A 202 -32.41 3.50 -7.93
CA ARG A 202 -32.45 4.81 -7.26
C ARG A 202 -32.66 5.98 -8.22
N GLN A 203 -32.94 5.69 -9.49
CA GLN A 203 -33.15 6.67 -10.57
C GLN A 203 -31.92 7.57 -10.80
N LEU A 204 -30.72 7.12 -10.43
CA LEU A 204 -29.47 7.86 -10.57
C LEU A 204 -28.79 7.54 -11.91
N SER A 205 -28.22 8.56 -12.51
CA SER A 205 -27.34 8.46 -13.67
C SER A 205 -25.86 8.41 -13.25
N ASP A 206 -24.96 8.05 -14.17
CA ASP A 206 -23.51 8.08 -13.93
C ASP A 206 -23.03 9.49 -13.49
N PRO A 207 -23.51 10.61 -14.08
CA PRO A 207 -23.23 11.97 -13.57
C PRO A 207 -23.75 12.23 -12.17
N ASP A 208 -24.98 11.78 -11.84
CA ASP A 208 -25.52 11.92 -10.49
C ASP A 208 -24.62 11.23 -9.46
N PHE A 209 -24.11 10.05 -9.80
CA PHE A 209 -23.18 9.30 -8.96
C PHE A 209 -21.91 10.10 -8.65
N PHE A 210 -21.29 10.74 -9.65
CA PHE A 210 -20.08 11.52 -9.43
C PHE A 210 -20.32 12.73 -8.50
N VAL A 211 -21.43 13.45 -8.69
CA VAL A 211 -21.79 14.60 -7.86
C VAL A 211 -22.09 14.18 -6.42
N LEU A 212 -22.94 13.16 -6.24
CA LEU A 212 -23.32 12.71 -4.91
C LEU A 212 -22.13 12.08 -4.17
N SER A 213 -21.25 11.36 -4.88
CA SER A 213 -20.00 10.82 -4.31
C SER A 213 -19.08 11.94 -3.84
N LEU A 214 -18.88 12.98 -4.67
CA LEU A 214 -18.10 14.17 -4.30
C LEU A 214 -18.66 14.82 -3.04
N LEU A 215 -19.96 15.13 -3.03
CA LEU A 215 -20.60 15.82 -1.91
C LEU A 215 -20.70 14.95 -0.64
N SER A 216 -20.60 13.62 -0.76
CA SER A 216 -20.51 12.72 0.39
C SER A 216 -19.17 12.82 1.13
N VAL A 217 -18.13 13.26 0.42
CA VAL A 217 -16.78 13.47 0.97
C VAL A 217 -16.56 14.94 1.35
N ARG A 218 -17.04 15.87 0.53
CA ARG A 218 -16.88 17.31 0.72
C ARG A 218 -18.19 18.04 0.44
N ASP A 219 -18.87 18.43 1.50
CA ASP A 219 -20.19 19.08 1.44
C ASP A 219 -20.06 20.61 1.23
N GLY A 220 -21.14 21.27 0.79
CA GLY A 220 -21.22 22.74 0.74
C GLY A 220 -20.43 23.39 -0.40
N LEU A 221 -20.27 22.70 -1.52
CA LEU A 221 -19.59 23.22 -2.71
C LEU A 221 -20.52 24.08 -3.57
N SER A 222 -19.97 25.11 -4.20
CA SER A 222 -20.62 25.86 -5.27
C SER A 222 -20.69 25.03 -6.56
N ALA A 223 -21.53 25.44 -7.52
CA ALA A 223 -21.62 24.75 -8.81
C ALA A 223 -20.28 24.72 -9.58
N ALA A 224 -19.51 25.80 -9.51
CA ALA A 224 -18.19 25.87 -10.15
C ALA A 224 -17.18 24.91 -9.50
N GLU A 225 -17.16 24.85 -8.16
CA GLU A 225 -16.30 23.92 -7.43
C GLU A 225 -16.70 22.46 -7.73
N VAL A 226 -17.99 22.13 -7.81
CA VAL A 226 -18.44 20.79 -8.21
C VAL A 226 -17.92 20.44 -9.61
N ALA A 227 -18.13 21.33 -10.59
CA ALA A 227 -17.71 21.11 -11.97
C ALA A 227 -16.18 20.90 -12.08
N GLU A 228 -15.39 21.65 -11.31
CA GLU A 228 -13.94 21.53 -11.30
C GLU A 228 -13.46 20.18 -10.75
N HIS A 229 -14.09 19.69 -9.66
CA HIS A 229 -13.72 18.42 -9.04
C HIS A 229 -14.10 17.19 -9.87
N VAL A 230 -15.15 17.29 -10.69
CA VAL A 230 -15.64 16.21 -11.56
C VAL A 230 -15.19 16.36 -13.02
N ALA A 231 -14.34 17.35 -13.32
CA ALA A 231 -13.91 17.65 -14.69
C ALA A 231 -13.23 16.45 -15.40
N TYR A 232 -12.56 15.57 -14.63
CA TYR A 232 -11.94 14.35 -15.16
C TYR A 232 -12.93 13.36 -15.79
N THR A 233 -14.21 13.47 -15.47
CA THR A 233 -15.25 12.59 -16.02
C THR A 233 -15.59 12.90 -17.47
N GLY A 234 -15.18 14.07 -17.97
CA GLY A 234 -15.54 14.56 -19.31
C GLY A 234 -17.04 14.90 -19.46
N VAL A 235 -17.83 14.78 -18.39
CA VAL A 235 -19.24 15.15 -18.37
C VAL A 235 -19.35 16.62 -17.96
N ASP A 236 -20.09 17.41 -18.75
CA ASP A 236 -20.48 18.76 -18.36
C ASP A 236 -21.53 18.69 -17.24
N ILE A 237 -21.04 18.67 -16.00
CA ILE A 237 -21.89 18.77 -14.80
C ILE A 237 -22.21 20.25 -14.58
N GLY A 238 -23.04 20.79 -15.46
CA GLY A 238 -23.51 22.16 -15.39
C GLY A 238 -24.65 22.37 -14.39
N SER A 239 -25.18 23.59 -14.37
CA SER A 239 -26.30 24.00 -13.52
C SER A 239 -27.59 23.17 -13.70
N VAL A 240 -27.75 22.47 -14.82
CA VAL A 240 -28.93 21.63 -15.11
C VAL A 240 -28.93 20.35 -14.28
N ALA A 241 -27.78 19.66 -14.17
CA ALA A 241 -27.65 18.44 -13.39
C ALA A 241 -27.88 18.72 -11.89
N LEU A 242 -27.27 19.78 -11.37
CA LEU A 242 -27.45 20.20 -9.97
C LEU A 242 -28.91 20.61 -9.67
N ARG A 243 -29.58 21.30 -10.60
CA ARG A 243 -31.01 21.62 -10.45
C ARG A 243 -31.87 20.36 -10.41
N SER A 244 -31.64 19.41 -11.32
CA SER A 244 -32.35 18.13 -11.31
C SER A 244 -32.20 17.39 -9.98
N LEU A 245 -31.00 17.37 -9.40
CA LEU A 245 -30.76 16.75 -8.09
C LEU A 245 -31.46 17.48 -6.94
N VAL A 246 -31.60 18.81 -7.01
CA VAL A 246 -32.39 19.61 -6.06
C VAL A 246 -33.88 19.33 -6.21
N ASP A 247 -34.39 19.33 -7.45
CA ASP A 247 -35.81 19.07 -7.75
C ASP A 247 -36.24 17.65 -7.30
N ARG A 248 -35.31 16.69 -7.36
CA ARG A 248 -35.49 15.31 -6.87
C ARG A 248 -35.28 15.18 -5.35
N GLY A 249 -34.99 16.26 -4.64
CA GLY A 249 -34.80 16.27 -3.19
C GLY A 249 -33.53 15.58 -2.70
N LEU A 250 -32.55 15.37 -3.58
CA LEU A 250 -31.26 14.74 -3.24
C LEU A 250 -30.22 15.77 -2.78
N LEU A 251 -30.36 17.01 -3.22
CA LEU A 251 -29.55 18.15 -2.81
C LEU A 251 -30.39 19.30 -2.25
N GLU A 252 -29.83 20.02 -1.30
CA GLU A 252 -30.31 21.32 -0.83
C GLU A 252 -29.41 22.42 -1.41
N ARG A 253 -30.01 23.52 -1.84
CA ARG A 253 -29.31 24.70 -2.36
C ARG A 253 -29.48 25.87 -1.41
N SER A 254 -28.38 26.45 -0.95
CA SER A 254 -28.43 27.65 -0.09
C SER A 254 -29.03 28.85 -0.84
N LEU A 255 -29.71 29.74 -0.11
CA LEU A 255 -30.36 30.93 -0.67
C LEU A 255 -29.39 32.08 -1.02
N ALA A 256 -28.10 31.94 -0.72
CA ALA A 256 -27.09 32.96 -1.00
C ALA A 256 -26.79 33.12 -2.51
N PRO A 257 -26.25 34.29 -2.95
CA PRO A 257 -25.83 34.50 -4.34
C PRO A 257 -24.77 33.49 -4.81
N ASP A 258 -23.85 33.11 -3.93
CA ASP A 258 -22.93 31.98 -4.11
C ASP A 258 -23.58 30.72 -3.56
N ALA A 259 -24.51 30.17 -4.35
CA ALA A 259 -25.34 29.07 -3.89
C ALA A 259 -24.50 27.78 -3.71
N ARG A 260 -24.46 27.31 -2.47
CA ARG A 260 -23.78 26.07 -2.06
C ARG A 260 -24.77 24.91 -2.04
N TYR A 261 -24.29 23.75 -2.45
CA TYR A 261 -25.07 22.53 -2.52
C TYR A 261 -24.66 21.60 -1.40
N THR A 262 -25.66 21.06 -0.70
CA THR A 262 -25.45 20.07 0.35
C THR A 262 -26.31 18.83 0.17
N LEU A 263 -25.82 17.66 0.60
CA LEU A 263 -26.63 16.44 0.56
C LEU A 263 -27.80 16.50 1.56
N THR A 264 -29.00 16.18 1.07
CA THR A 264 -30.15 15.93 1.95
C THR A 264 -30.03 14.56 2.62
N ALA A 265 -30.90 14.26 3.58
CA ALA A 265 -31.00 12.90 4.15
C ALA A 265 -31.27 11.84 3.05
N ALA A 266 -32.14 12.15 2.08
CA ALA A 266 -32.44 11.26 0.97
C ALA A 266 -31.26 11.10 0.00
N GLY A 267 -30.51 12.19 -0.25
CA GLY A 267 -29.28 12.17 -1.02
C GLY A 267 -28.21 11.28 -0.38
N ARG A 268 -27.99 11.44 0.93
CA ARG A 268 -27.05 10.61 1.72
C ARG A 268 -27.45 9.14 1.72
N ASP A 269 -28.72 8.81 1.90
CA ASP A 269 -29.20 7.42 1.84
C ASP A 269 -28.97 6.79 0.46
N SER A 270 -29.30 7.55 -0.59
CA SER A 270 -29.18 7.06 -1.97
C SER A 270 -27.74 6.77 -2.35
N ILE A 271 -26.81 7.69 -2.04
CA ILE A 271 -25.39 7.47 -2.35
C ILE A 271 -24.76 6.39 -1.48
N LEU A 272 -25.14 6.26 -0.22
CA LEU A 272 -24.66 5.20 0.67
C LEU A 272 -24.98 3.80 0.11
N HIS A 273 -26.21 3.61 -0.39
CA HIS A 273 -26.61 2.34 -1.01
C HIS A 273 -25.80 2.03 -2.28
N VAL A 274 -25.55 3.02 -3.13
CA VAL A 274 -24.74 2.84 -4.33
C VAL A 274 -23.29 2.54 -3.98
N LEU A 275 -22.70 3.24 -3.00
CA LEU A 275 -21.34 2.99 -2.55
C LEU A 275 -21.19 1.60 -1.92
N ALA A 276 -22.21 1.11 -1.22
CA ALA A 276 -22.23 -0.27 -0.72
C ALA A 276 -22.22 -1.29 -1.87
N ALA A 277 -23.01 -1.07 -2.93
CA ALA A 277 -22.99 -1.93 -4.12
C ALA A 277 -21.64 -1.87 -4.85
N ALA A 278 -21.04 -0.69 -4.99
CA ALA A 278 -19.72 -0.53 -5.58
C ALA A 278 -18.63 -1.26 -4.77
N LYS A 279 -18.68 -1.22 -3.43
CA LYS A 279 -17.78 -2.00 -2.56
C LYS A 279 -17.94 -3.50 -2.75
N SER A 280 -19.17 -4.01 -2.90
CA SER A 280 -19.41 -5.43 -3.16
C SER A 280 -18.80 -5.88 -4.50
N VAL A 281 -18.87 -5.03 -5.55
CA VAL A 281 -18.18 -5.30 -6.81
C VAL A 281 -16.65 -5.29 -6.63
N GLU A 282 -16.12 -4.37 -5.82
CA GLU A 282 -14.68 -4.35 -5.48
C GLU A 282 -14.25 -5.63 -4.73
N GLU A 283 -15.04 -6.10 -3.76
CA GLU A 283 -14.74 -7.34 -3.01
C GLU A 283 -14.65 -8.55 -3.95
N VAL A 284 -15.59 -8.70 -4.88
CA VAL A 284 -15.55 -9.77 -5.88
C VAL A 284 -14.30 -9.65 -6.79
N LEU A 285 -13.88 -8.42 -7.11
CA LEU A 285 -12.66 -8.20 -7.89
C LEU A 285 -11.40 -8.58 -7.10
N ILE A 286 -11.35 -8.23 -5.81
CA ILE A 286 -10.26 -8.59 -4.89
C ILE A 286 -10.15 -10.11 -4.76
N ASP A 287 -11.27 -10.80 -4.58
CA ASP A 287 -11.29 -12.26 -4.46
C ASP A 287 -10.76 -12.96 -5.72
N ARG A 288 -11.06 -12.40 -6.91
CA ARG A 288 -10.62 -12.96 -8.19
C ARG A 288 -9.15 -12.68 -8.51
N LEU A 289 -8.66 -11.48 -8.19
CA LEU A 289 -7.29 -11.06 -8.52
C LEU A 289 -6.27 -11.48 -7.46
N GLY A 290 -6.70 -11.53 -6.20
CA GLY A 290 -5.80 -11.66 -5.05
C GLY A 290 -5.40 -10.30 -4.47
N VAL A 291 -5.12 -10.30 -3.16
CA VAL A 291 -4.84 -9.09 -2.39
C VAL A 291 -3.56 -8.38 -2.88
N ALA A 292 -2.52 -9.13 -3.24
CA ALA A 292 -1.24 -8.56 -3.68
C ALA A 292 -1.37 -7.83 -5.03
N GLU A 293 -2.07 -8.45 -5.98
CA GLU A 293 -2.33 -7.92 -7.31
C GLU A 293 -3.18 -6.64 -7.25
N VAL A 294 -4.20 -6.60 -6.36
CA VAL A 294 -4.99 -5.37 -6.16
C VAL A 294 -4.16 -4.25 -5.53
N VAL A 295 -3.28 -4.55 -4.59
CA VAL A 295 -2.37 -3.54 -4.02
C VAL A 295 -1.46 -2.96 -5.11
N ALA A 296 -0.89 -3.80 -5.97
CA ALA A 296 -0.10 -3.37 -7.11
C ALA A 296 -0.93 -2.51 -8.08
N LEU A 297 -2.14 -2.96 -8.44
CA LEU A 297 -3.05 -2.23 -9.32
C LEU A 297 -3.40 -0.84 -8.77
N ARG A 298 -3.74 -0.72 -7.47
CA ARG A 298 -4.03 0.58 -6.84
C ARG A 298 -2.84 1.55 -6.95
N ASN A 299 -1.62 1.05 -6.74
CA ASN A 299 -0.42 1.88 -6.84
C ASN A 299 -0.14 2.32 -8.28
N LEU A 300 -0.30 1.41 -9.26
CA LEU A 300 -0.16 1.74 -10.68
C LEU A 300 -1.22 2.74 -11.14
N LEU A 301 -2.48 2.59 -10.72
CA LEU A 301 -3.55 3.54 -11.03
C LEU A 301 -3.29 4.92 -10.40
N LYS A 302 -2.86 4.98 -9.14
CA LYS A 302 -2.46 6.24 -8.50
C LYS A 302 -1.28 6.90 -9.22
N GLY A 303 -0.29 6.11 -9.63
CA GLY A 303 0.85 6.59 -10.41
C GLY A 303 0.42 7.14 -11.77
N ALA A 304 -0.46 6.43 -12.48
CA ALA A 304 -1.03 6.88 -13.75
C ALA A 304 -1.82 8.19 -13.59
N ILE A 305 -2.67 8.29 -12.55
CA ILE A 305 -3.43 9.51 -12.23
C ILE A 305 -2.49 10.68 -11.96
N LEU A 306 -1.43 10.49 -11.16
CA LEU A 306 -0.47 11.56 -10.88
C LEU A 306 0.31 11.99 -12.13
N ALA A 307 0.66 11.06 -13.01
CA ALA A 307 1.38 11.32 -14.24
C ALA A 307 0.52 12.02 -15.30
N SER A 308 -0.80 11.85 -15.26
CA SER A 308 -1.75 12.46 -16.21
C SER A 308 -2.57 13.62 -15.63
N ASP A 309 -2.34 14.00 -14.36
CA ASP A 309 -3.11 15.04 -13.66
C ASP A 309 -2.93 16.41 -14.34
N PRO A 310 -4.00 17.02 -14.89
CA PRO A 310 -3.92 18.36 -15.47
C PRO A 310 -3.89 19.48 -14.41
N GLY A 311 -3.84 19.13 -13.12
CA GLY A 311 -3.85 20.07 -12.00
C GLY A 311 -5.19 20.14 -11.29
N LEU A 312 -5.93 19.04 -11.22
CA LEU A 312 -7.27 19.00 -10.62
C LEU A 312 -7.23 19.27 -9.11
N PRO A 313 -8.30 19.86 -8.54
CA PRO A 313 -8.43 20.07 -7.10
C PRO A 313 -8.26 18.77 -6.32
N LYS A 314 -7.48 18.83 -5.23
CA LYS A 314 -7.32 17.68 -4.35
C LYS A 314 -8.57 17.50 -3.48
N LEU A 315 -9.25 16.37 -3.69
CA LEU A 315 -10.48 16.02 -2.96
C LEU A 315 -10.22 15.68 -1.48
N TRP A 316 -9.12 14.96 -1.22
CA TRP A 316 -8.80 14.41 0.11
C TRP A 316 -7.90 15.32 0.96
N SER A 317 -7.57 16.52 0.49
CA SER A 317 -6.85 17.51 1.31
C SER A 317 -7.79 18.11 2.35
N ALA A 318 -7.27 18.32 3.57
CA ALA A 318 -7.96 19.11 4.58
C ALA A 318 -8.19 20.54 4.06
N GLN A 319 -9.36 21.11 4.32
CA GLN A 319 -9.58 22.54 4.07
C GLN A 319 -8.55 23.35 4.88
N PRO A 320 -7.96 24.41 4.30
CA PRO A 320 -7.34 25.45 5.11
C PRO A 320 -8.42 25.94 6.09
N GLN A 321 -8.18 25.81 7.39
CA GLN A 321 -9.03 26.48 8.38
C GLN A 321 -9.04 27.96 8.00
N ALA A 322 -10.22 28.53 7.80
CA ALA A 322 -10.37 29.96 7.66
C ALA A 322 -9.67 30.59 8.87
N ALA A 323 -8.57 31.30 8.63
CA ALA A 323 -7.81 31.96 9.68
C ALA A 323 -8.78 32.86 10.43
N GLY A 324 -9.18 32.42 11.64
CA GLY A 324 -10.01 33.21 12.53
C GLY A 324 -9.26 34.50 12.78
N GLY A 325 -9.82 35.61 12.29
CA GLY A 325 -9.34 36.95 12.54
C GLY A 325 -9.43 37.27 14.02
N GLY A 326 -8.46 36.81 14.80
CA GLY A 326 -8.16 37.34 16.11
C GLY A 326 -7.36 38.63 15.92
N PRO A 327 -7.74 39.75 16.57
CA PRO A 327 -6.99 41.00 16.45
C PRO A 327 -5.57 40.80 17.02
N PRO A 328 -4.56 41.53 16.50
CA PRO A 328 -3.19 41.38 16.97
C PRO A 328 -3.11 41.77 18.45
N PRO A 329 -2.31 41.06 19.27
CA PRO A 329 -2.11 41.43 20.67
C PRO A 329 -1.41 42.80 20.71
N GLY A 330 -2.10 43.77 21.27
CA GLY A 330 -1.56 45.09 21.56
C GLY A 330 -0.58 45.04 22.73
N ARG A 331 0.61 45.59 22.48
CA ARG A 331 1.65 46.13 23.40
C ARG A 331 1.95 45.38 24.69
#